data_AF-A0A374WH30-F1
#
_entry.id   AF-A0A374WH30-F1
#
_cell.length_a   1.000
_cell.length_b   1.000
_cell.length_c   1.000
_cell.angle_alpha   90.00
_cell.angle_beta   90.00
_cell.angle_gamma   90.00
#
_symmetry.space_group_name_H-M   'P 1'
#
loop_
_entity.id
_entity.type
_entity.pdbx_description
1 polymer ?
#
loop_
_entity_poly.entity_id
_entity_poly.type
_entity_poly.pdbx_seq_one_letter_code
_entity_poly.pdbx_strand_id
1 'polypeptide(L)' 'MSKFITLPVFDKGQNIHAMSYVNIDQIRYIIPQPYNKCKIVFDEENFIIIDENHEDIRELLIKMGYFYE' A
#
# COMPACT_ATOMS: atom_id res chain seq x y z
N MET A 1 -7.35 17.98 3.07
CA MET A 1 -7.78 16.89 3.97
C MET A 1 -6.92 15.70 3.63
N SER A 2 -6.09 15.23 4.56
CA SER A 2 -5.32 14.00 4.37
C SER A 2 -6.29 12.84 4.30
N LYS A 3 -6.10 11.96 3.33
CA LYS A 3 -7.00 10.83 3.13
C LYS A 3 -6.26 9.52 3.38
N PHE A 4 -6.86 8.69 4.22
CA PHE A 4 -6.25 7.46 4.72
C PHE A 4 -6.98 6.24 4.17
N ILE A 5 -6.22 5.20 3.82
CA ILE A 5 -6.73 3.86 3.52
C ILE A 5 -6.24 2.87 4.56
N THR A 6 -7.06 1.86 4.81
CA THR A 6 -6.65 0.74 5.65
C THR A 6 -6.15 -0.36 4.73
N LEU A 7 -4.88 -0.73 4.86
CA LEU A 7 -4.26 -1.78 4.04
C LEU A 7 -3.72 -2.91 4.90
N PRO A 8 -3.85 -4.17 4.45
CA PRO A 8 -3.28 -5.31 5.14
C PRO A 8 -1.76 -5.34 4.94
N VAL A 9 -1.02 -4.85 5.93
CA VAL A 9 0.44 -4.89 5.96
C VAL A 9 0.94 -6.22 6.49
N PHE A 10 2.03 -6.69 5.91
CA PHE A 10 2.78 -7.82 6.39
C PHE A 10 3.95 -7.33 7.23
N ASP A 11 3.86 -7.49 8.55
CA ASP A 11 4.97 -7.17 9.44
C ASP A 11 5.96 -8.34 9.46
N LYS A 12 7.14 -8.15 8.86
CA LYS A 12 8.18 -9.19 8.81
C LYS A 12 8.77 -9.51 10.19
N GLY A 13 8.75 -8.58 11.14
CA GLY A 13 9.34 -8.77 12.47
C GLY A 13 8.47 -9.64 13.36
N GLN A 14 7.16 -9.49 13.26
CA GLN A 14 6.16 -10.22 14.04
C GLN A 14 5.53 -11.38 13.27
N ASN A 15 5.74 -11.46 11.96
CA ASN A 15 5.18 -12.48 11.06
C ASN A 15 3.64 -12.51 11.12
N ILE A 16 3.02 -11.33 11.28
CA ILE A 16 1.58 -11.15 11.37
C ILE A 16 1.06 -10.26 10.25
N HIS A 17 -0.20 -10.52 9.86
CA HIS A 17 -0.98 -9.60 9.05
C HIS A 17 -1.64 -8.59 9.98
N ALA A 18 -1.32 -7.31 9.79
CA ALA A 18 -1.92 -6.21 10.53
C ALA A 18 -2.62 -5.26 9.56
N MET A 19 -3.66 -4.57 10.04
CA MET A 19 -4.30 -3.49 9.29
C MET A 19 -3.59 -2.19 9.64
N SER A 20 -2.97 -1.54 8.65
CA SER A 20 -2.31 -0.24 8.83
C SER A 20 -3.10 0.86 8.15
N TYR A 21 -3.22 1.99 8.83
CA TYR A 21 -3.73 3.23 8.24
C TYR A 21 -2.60 3.89 7.46
N VAL A 22 -2.78 3.99 6.15
CA VAL A 22 -1.81 4.53 5.22
C VAL A 22 -2.37 5.82 4.64
N ASN A 23 -1.63 6.91 4.76
CA ASN A 23 -1.99 8.16 4.13
C ASN A 23 -1.64 8.09 2.64
N ILE A 24 -2.65 8.17 1.76
CA ILE A 24 -2.43 8.07 0.31
C ILE A 24 -1.60 9.24 -0.20
N ASP A 25 -1.77 10.43 0.38
CA ASP A 25 -1.02 11.62 0.00
C ASP A 25 0.49 11.49 0.26
N GLN A 26 0.91 10.53 1.10
CA GLN A 26 2.32 10.24 1.37
C GLN A 26 2.89 9.16 0.47
N ILE A 27 2.07 8.45 -0.30
CA ILE A 27 2.54 7.39 -1.19
C ILE A 27 3.25 8.04 -2.37
N ARG A 28 4.55 7.75 -2.53
CA ARG A 28 5.35 8.20 -3.68
C ARG A 28 5.14 7.30 -4.87
N TYR A 29 5.24 5.99 -4.66
CA TYR A 29 5.02 4.97 -5.68
C TYR A 29 4.83 3.59 -5.03
N ILE A 30 4.27 2.67 -5.81
CA ILE A 30 3.99 1.29 -5.40
C ILE A 30 4.80 0.37 -6.31
N ILE A 31 5.52 -0.58 -5.71
CA ILE A 31 6.34 -1.54 -6.45
C ILE A 31 5.74 -2.94 -6.26
N PRO A 32 5.37 -3.65 -7.34
CA PRO A 32 4.97 -5.05 -7.25
C PRO A 32 6.12 -5.91 -6.72
N GLN A 33 5.82 -6.86 -5.84
CA GLN A 33 6.75 -7.82 -5.29
C GLN A 33 6.33 -9.25 -5.68
N PRO A 34 7.26 -10.21 -5.74
CA PRO A 34 6.91 -11.61 -5.93
C PRO A 34 5.96 -12.11 -4.83
N TYR A 35 5.22 -13.18 -5.12
CA TYR A 35 4.24 -13.79 -4.21
C TYR A 35 3.01 -12.94 -3.90
N ASN A 36 2.52 -12.18 -4.90
CA ASN A 36 1.26 -11.43 -4.77
C ASN A 36 1.29 -10.35 -3.67
N LYS A 37 2.47 -9.76 -3.46
CA LYS A 37 2.70 -8.68 -2.48
C LYS A 37 3.01 -7.38 -3.20
N CYS A 38 2.83 -6.26 -2.51
CA CYS A 38 3.27 -4.96 -2.98
C CYS A 38 4.07 -4.23 -1.92
N LYS A 39 5.05 -3.44 -2.37
CA LYS A 39 5.81 -2.52 -1.53
C LYS A 39 5.29 -1.11 -1.78
N ILE A 40 4.71 -0.50 -0.76
CA ILE A 40 4.28 0.90 -0.79
C ILE A 40 5.42 1.73 -0.22
N VAL A 41 5.93 2.67 -1.02
CA VAL A 41 7.06 3.51 -0.66
C VAL A 41 6.56 4.92 -0.37
N PHE A 42 6.90 5.43 0.81
CA PHE A 42 6.62 6.80 1.23
C PHE A 42 7.85 7.69 1.01
N ASP A 43 9.01 7.20 1.44
CA ASP A 43 10.33 7.85 1.29
C ASP A 43 11.43 6.80 1.05
N GLU A 44 12.67 7.25 0.86
CA GLU A 44 13.82 6.36 0.57
C GLU A 44 14.03 5.28 1.67
N GLU A 45 13.73 5.61 2.93
CA GLU A 45 13.88 4.71 4.08
C GLU A 45 12.53 4.19 4.63
N ASN A 46 11.42 4.82 4.26
CA ASN A 46 10.10 4.49 4.80
C ASN A 46 9.25 3.78 3.75
N PHE A 47 8.99 2.49 3.99
CA PHE A 47 8.11 1.68 3.16
C PHE A 47 7.38 0.63 4.00
N ILE A 48 6.27 0.14 3.46
CA ILE A 48 5.55 -1.01 3.99
C ILE A 48 5.40 -2.06 2.89
N ILE A 49 5.32 -3.32 3.31
CA ILE A 49 4.99 -4.41 2.41
C ILE A 49 3.58 -4.86 2.77
N ILE A 50 2.72 -4.97 1.78
CA ILE A 50 1.33 -5.42 1.92
C ILE A 50 1.15 -6.73 1.17
N ASP A 51 0.23 -7.56 1.67
CA ASP A 51 -0.09 -8.86 1.09
C ASP A 51 -1.23 -8.75 0.07
N GLU A 52 -1.10 -7.77 -0.83
CA GLU A 52 -2.02 -7.62 -1.96
C GLU A 52 -1.26 -7.41 -3.26
N ASN A 53 -1.93 -7.78 -4.34
CA ASN A 53 -1.37 -7.63 -5.68
C ASN A 53 -1.46 -6.17 -6.14
N HIS A 54 -0.73 -5.86 -7.21
CA HIS A 54 -0.66 -4.49 -7.71
C HIS A 54 -1.97 -4.02 -8.37
N GLU A 55 -2.76 -4.94 -8.93
CA GLU A 55 -4.01 -4.63 -9.62
C GLU A 55 -5.14 -4.27 -8.65
N ASP A 56 -5.29 -5.00 -7.56
CA ASP A 56 -6.25 -4.79 -6.46
C ASP A 56 -6.04 -3.41 -5.84
N ILE A 57 -4.78 -3.07 -5.53
CA ILE A 57 -4.44 -1.73 -4.99
C ILE A 57 -4.74 -0.64 -6.02
N ARG A 58 -4.40 -0.88 -7.29
CA ARG A 58 -4.69 0.08 -8.36
C ARG A 58 -6.19 0.30 -8.48
N GLU A 59 -7.00 -0.75 -8.52
CA GLU A 59 -8.46 -0.65 -8.55
C GLU A 59 -9.02 0.08 -7.32
N LEU A 60 -8.45 -0.18 -6.14
CA LEU A 60 -8.83 0.49 -4.90
C LEU A 60 -8.54 1.99 -4.97
N LEU A 61 -7.37 2.38 -5.48
CA LEU A 61 -6.99 3.78 -5.68
C LEU A 61 -7.86 4.48 -6.73
N ILE A 62 -8.23 3.80 -7.82
CA ILE A 62 -9.18 4.29 -8.83
C ILE A 62 -10.57 4.49 -8.21
N LYS A 63 -11.09 3.49 -7.50
CA LYS A 63 -12.40 3.55 -6.84
C LYS A 63 -12.50 4.71 -5.84
N MET A 64 -11.40 5.06 -5.19
CA MET A 64 -11.36 6.21 -4.28
C MET A 64 -11.05 7.55 -4.97
N GLY A 65 -10.84 7.55 -6.29
CA GLY A 65 -10.64 8.76 -7.09
C GLY A 65 -9.24 9.38 -7.01
N TYR A 66 -8.20 8.58 -6.76
CA TYR A 66 -6.80 9.05 -6.73
C TYR A 66 -6.00 8.71 -7.96
N PHE A 67 -6.53 7.81 -8.78
CA PHE A 67 -5.93 7.43 -10.03
C PHE A 67 -6.98 7.66 -11.11
N TYR A 68 -6.67 8.59 -12.02
CA TYR A 68 -7.45 8.81 -13.22
C TYR A 68 -6.67 8.17 -14.37
N GLU A 69 -7.34 7.29 -15.12
CA GLU A 69 -6.82 6.73 -16.38
C GLU A 69 -6.55 7.80 -17.43
#